data_AF-A0A5M4ET93-F1
#
_entry.id   AF-A0A5M4ET93-F1
#
_cell.length_a   1.000
_cell.length_b   1.000
_cell.length_c   1.000
_cell.angle_alpha   90.00
_cell.angle_beta   90.00
_cell.angle_gamma   90.00
#
_symmetry.space_group_name_H-M   'P 1'
#
loop_
_entity.id
_entity.type
_entity.pdbx_description
1 polymer ?
#
loop_
_entity_poly.entity_id
_entity_poly.type
_entity_poly.pdbx_seq_one_letter_code
_entity_poly.pdbx_strand_id
1 'polypeptide(L)'
;MTLEQIVIGLIRIAGSLPVLRWTLAGAIVAILVDFSDLFWMGFLDLGGLGNYQAFDKWIDIVYMLAFLWVANRWSGIERTVAIGLFGFRMIGFITFELTGARPILLAFPNIFEFWFVFVAIRLHYWPNYEMNRSRVIKWLIVCTIFKLGQEWVLHGGRYLDSFTFFEAVTAIWNFVSFWS
;
A
#
# COMPACT_ATOMS: atom_id res chain seq x y z
N MET A 1 -22.72 9.35 -0.20
CA MET A 1 -21.82 8.19 -0.33
C MET A 1 -22.53 7.21 -1.22
N THR A 2 -21.93 6.79 -2.33
CA THR A 2 -22.53 5.75 -3.16
C THR A 2 -22.28 4.39 -2.52
N LEU A 3 -23.09 3.38 -2.84
CA LEU A 3 -23.03 2.07 -2.18
C LEU A 3 -21.69 1.38 -2.48
N GLU A 4 -21.14 1.62 -3.67
CA GLU A 4 -19.84 1.14 -4.15
C GLU A 4 -18.67 1.70 -3.31
N GLN A 5 -18.73 2.99 -2.95
CA GLN A 5 -17.73 3.62 -2.08
C GLN A 5 -17.68 2.91 -0.73
N ILE A 6 -18.84 2.70 -0.11
CA ILE A 6 -18.93 2.04 1.18
C ILE A 6 -18.39 0.60 1.10
N VAL A 7 -18.70 -0.11 0.01
CA VAL A 7 -18.22 -1.48 -0.21
C VAL A 7 -16.71 -1.53 -0.36
N ILE A 8 -16.11 -0.72 -1.26
CA ILE A 8 -14.65 -0.67 -1.46
C ILE A 8 -13.95 -0.30 -0.15
N GLY A 9 -14.50 0.70 0.54
CA GLY A 9 -13.98 1.13 1.82
C GLY A 9 -14.01 0.07 2.91
N LEU A 10 -15.12 -0.66 3.02
CA LEU A 10 -15.26 -1.79 3.93
C LEU A 10 -14.32 -2.93 3.57
N ILE A 11 -14.10 -3.21 2.28
CA ILE A 11 -13.16 -4.24 1.81
C ILE A 11 -11.73 -3.86 2.20
N ARG A 12 -11.30 -2.60 2.02
CA ARG A 12 -9.99 -2.11 2.48
C ARG A 12 -9.80 -2.26 3.99
N ILE A 13 -10.79 -1.82 4.76
CA ILE A 13 -10.75 -1.94 6.22
C ILE A 13 -10.71 -3.42 6.61
N ALA A 14 -11.58 -4.25 6.05
CA ALA A 14 -11.60 -5.68 6.31
C ALA A 14 -10.31 -6.38 5.89
N GLY A 15 -9.69 -5.97 4.78
CA GLY A 15 -8.42 -6.51 4.27
C GLY A 15 -7.22 -6.16 5.14
N SER A 16 -7.27 -5.04 5.85
CA SER A 16 -6.20 -4.59 6.77
C SER A 16 -6.33 -5.13 8.19
N LEU A 17 -7.54 -5.54 8.63
CA LEU A 17 -7.75 -6.12 9.96
C LEU A 17 -6.92 -7.40 10.23
N PRO A 18 -6.73 -8.33 9.28
CA PRO A 18 -5.85 -9.48 9.46
C PRO A 18 -4.41 -9.12 9.86
N VAL A 19 -3.92 -7.91 9.50
CA VAL A 19 -2.57 -7.44 9.85
C VAL A 19 -2.36 -7.37 11.36
N LEU A 20 -3.43 -7.15 12.13
CA LEU A 20 -3.40 -7.03 13.60
C LEU A 20 -3.09 -8.37 14.31
N ARG A 21 -3.39 -9.50 13.65
CA ARG A 21 -3.20 -10.86 14.19
C ARG A 21 -2.09 -11.62 13.46
N TRP A 22 -2.02 -11.50 12.14
CA TRP A 22 -0.98 -12.11 11.29
C TRP A 22 -0.31 -11.02 10.46
N THR A 23 0.76 -10.43 10.99
CA THR A 23 1.42 -9.26 10.39
C THR A 23 1.80 -9.45 8.92
N LEU A 24 2.38 -10.59 8.56
CA LEU A 24 2.79 -10.88 7.18
C LEU A 24 1.60 -11.19 6.26
N ALA A 25 0.79 -12.19 6.64
CA ALA A 25 -0.34 -12.61 5.82
C ALA A 25 -1.34 -11.46 5.63
N GLY A 26 -1.59 -10.68 6.69
CA GLY A 26 -2.46 -9.52 6.61
C GLY A 26 -1.89 -8.38 5.77
N ALA A 27 -0.57 -8.16 5.75
CA ALA A 27 0.02 -7.14 4.90
C ALA A 27 -0.11 -7.51 3.41
N ILE A 28 0.09 -8.79 3.10
CA ILE A 28 -0.09 -9.31 1.73
C ILE A 28 -1.56 -9.19 1.31
N VAL A 29 -2.50 -9.61 2.17
CA VAL A 29 -3.94 -9.47 1.89
C VAL A 29 -4.32 -8.01 1.67
N ALA A 30 -3.82 -7.09 2.49
CA ALA A 30 -4.17 -5.69 2.36
C ALA A 30 -3.63 -5.07 1.06
N ILE A 31 -2.41 -5.40 0.63
CA ILE A 31 -1.87 -4.98 -0.67
C ILE A 31 -2.69 -5.56 -1.83
N LEU A 32 -3.05 -6.85 -1.75
CA LEU A 32 -3.84 -7.49 -2.81
C LEU A 32 -5.23 -6.84 -2.93
N VAL A 33 -5.83 -6.48 -1.79
CA VAL A 33 -7.08 -5.74 -1.74
C VAL A 33 -6.91 -4.34 -2.35
N ASP A 34 -5.88 -3.59 -1.95
CA ASP A 34 -5.59 -2.25 -2.48
C ASP A 34 -5.38 -2.26 -4.00
N PHE A 35 -4.65 -3.25 -4.51
CA PHE A 35 -4.43 -3.43 -5.94
C PHE A 35 -5.70 -3.87 -6.68
N SER A 36 -6.58 -4.64 -6.02
CA SER A 36 -7.87 -5.04 -6.60
C SER A 36 -8.78 -3.83 -6.85
N ASP A 37 -8.69 -2.79 -6.03
CA ASP A 37 -9.52 -1.58 -6.14
C ASP A 37 -9.28 -0.83 -7.45
N LEU A 38 -8.05 -0.85 -7.98
CA LEU A 38 -7.73 -0.24 -9.28
C LEU A 38 -8.54 -0.89 -10.42
N PHE A 39 -8.77 -2.19 -10.36
CA PHE A 39 -9.60 -2.89 -11.35
C PHE A 39 -11.09 -2.59 -11.15
N TRP A 40 -11.54 -2.47 -9.89
CA TRP A 40 -12.93 -2.10 -9.59
C TRP A 40 -13.27 -0.67 -10.01
N MET A 41 -12.32 0.27 -9.92
CA MET A 41 -12.49 1.64 -10.43
C MET A 41 -12.63 1.71 -11.95
N GLY A 42 -11.98 0.81 -12.70
CA GLY A 42 -12.13 0.72 -14.16
C GLY A 42 -13.42 0.01 -14.59
N PHE A 43 -13.93 -0.90 -13.76
CA PHE A 43 -15.15 -1.67 -14.05
C PHE A 43 -16.44 -0.95 -13.65
N LEU A 44 -16.40 -0.19 -12.56
CA LEU A 44 -17.50 0.64 -12.10
C LEU A 44 -17.30 2.03 -12.72
N ASP A 45 -18.09 2.38 -13.73
CA ASP A 45 -18.10 3.69 -14.40
C ASP A 45 -18.58 4.79 -13.41
N LEU A 46 -17.74 5.10 -12.43
CA LEU A 46 -18.05 5.93 -11.28
C LEU A 46 -18.00 7.40 -11.69
N GLY A 47 -19.14 7.86 -12.22
CA GLY A 47 -19.41 9.27 -12.47
C GLY A 47 -19.25 10.12 -11.20
N GLY A 48 -18.12 10.82 -11.10
CA GLY A 48 -17.92 11.92 -10.16
C GLY A 48 -16.84 11.69 -9.10
N LEU A 49 -15.60 11.99 -9.46
CA LEU A 49 -14.37 11.91 -8.65
C LEU A 49 -14.39 12.72 -7.32
N GLY A 50 -15.32 13.67 -7.15
CA GLY A 50 -15.28 14.62 -6.03
C GLY A 50 -15.51 13.99 -4.64
N ASN A 51 -16.59 13.21 -4.49
CA ASN A 51 -16.90 12.57 -3.20
C ASN A 51 -16.08 11.31 -2.94
N TYR A 52 -15.66 10.60 -4.00
CA TYR A 52 -14.80 9.42 -3.88
C TYR A 52 -13.44 9.78 -3.27
N GLN A 53 -12.82 10.85 -3.77
CA GLN A 53 -11.50 11.28 -3.34
C GLN A 53 -11.47 11.67 -1.86
N ALA A 54 -12.51 12.34 -1.35
CA ALA A 54 -12.59 12.69 0.07
C ALA A 54 -12.77 11.46 0.98
N PHE A 55 -13.57 10.48 0.54
CA PHE A 55 -13.80 9.25 1.30
C PHE A 55 -12.57 8.34 1.31
N ASP A 56 -11.92 8.17 0.16
CA ASP A 56 -10.72 7.36 0.02
C ASP A 56 -9.59 7.84 0.94
N LYS A 57 -9.44 9.16 1.12
CA LYS A 57 -8.49 9.75 2.09
C LYS A 57 -8.72 9.31 3.53
N TRP A 58 -9.98 9.31 3.98
CA TRP A 58 -10.29 8.90 5.36
C TRP A 58 -9.97 7.43 5.59
N ILE A 59 -10.19 6.60 4.57
CA ILE A 59 -9.88 5.18 4.61
C ILE A 59 -8.37 4.93 4.57
N ASP A 60 -7.62 5.69 3.77
CA ASP A 60 -6.15 5.66 3.75
C ASP A 60 -5.58 5.95 5.15
N ILE A 61 -6.15 6.91 5.88
CA ILE A 61 -5.74 7.19 7.27
C ILE A 61 -6.03 6.01 8.20
N VAL A 62 -7.22 5.42 8.14
CA VAL A 62 -7.59 4.27 8.99
C VAL A 62 -6.66 3.08 8.71
N TYR A 63 -6.39 2.80 7.43
CA TYR A 63 -5.45 1.80 6.98
C TYR A 63 -4.04 2.04 7.53
N MET A 64 -3.51 3.25 7.34
CA MET A 64 -2.19 3.61 7.82
C MET A 64 -2.09 3.54 9.35
N LEU A 65 -3.14 3.90 10.08
CA LEU A 65 -3.19 3.78 11.55
C LEU A 65 -3.16 2.33 12.01
N ALA A 66 -3.86 1.41 11.31
CA ALA A 66 -3.80 -0.01 11.62
C ALA A 66 -2.37 -0.56 11.45
N PHE A 67 -1.67 -0.14 10.39
CA PHE A 67 -0.27 -0.50 10.15
C PHE A 67 0.65 0.10 11.20
N LEU A 68 0.45 1.37 11.57
CA LEU A 68 1.21 2.01 12.63
C LEU A 68 1.03 1.31 13.97
N TRP A 69 -0.20 0.87 14.29
CA TRP A 69 -0.49 0.12 15.51
C TRP A 69 0.35 -1.17 15.60
N VAL A 70 0.47 -1.89 14.49
CA VAL A 70 1.31 -3.10 14.44
C VAL A 70 2.79 -2.75 14.46
N ALA A 71 3.22 -1.72 13.74
CA ALA A 71 4.61 -1.25 13.75
C ALA A 71 5.06 -0.80 15.15
N ASN A 72 4.14 -0.30 15.97
CA ASN A 72 4.41 0.09 17.34
C ASN A 72 4.69 -1.10 18.28
N ARG A 73 4.29 -2.31 17.88
CA ARG A 73 4.64 -3.56 18.59
C ARG A 73 6.06 -4.04 18.29
N TRP A 74 6.72 -3.50 17.27
CA TRP A 74 8.10 -3.84 16.94
C TRP A 74 9.08 -3.13 17.88
N SER A 75 10.24 -3.76 18.13
CA SER A 75 11.32 -3.19 18.93
C SER A 75 12.49 -2.77 18.05
N GLY A 76 13.19 -1.70 18.43
CA GLY A 76 14.43 -1.28 17.77
C GLY A 76 14.27 -0.18 16.72
N ILE A 77 15.20 -0.16 15.77
CA ILE A 77 15.30 0.87 14.72
C ILE A 77 14.14 0.76 13.72
N GLU A 78 13.60 -0.44 13.54
CA GLU A 78 12.50 -0.79 12.66
C GLU A 78 11.25 0.03 12.97
N ARG A 79 10.92 0.11 14.27
CA ARG A 79 9.81 0.93 14.79
C ARG A 79 10.08 2.41 14.56
N THR A 80 11.28 2.90 14.88
CA THR A 80 11.63 4.31 14.70
C THR A 80 11.51 4.73 13.24
N VAL A 81 11.98 3.90 12.31
CA VAL A 81 11.87 4.16 10.87
C VAL A 81 10.42 4.11 10.42
N ALA A 82 9.64 3.12 10.87
CA ALA A 82 8.22 3.02 10.53
C ALA A 82 7.43 4.27 10.99
N ILE A 83 7.64 4.72 12.23
CA ILE A 83 7.01 5.94 12.75
C ILE A 83 7.49 7.18 11.97
N GLY A 84 8.78 7.26 11.65
CA GLY A 84 9.35 8.36 10.85
C GLY A 84 8.75 8.44 9.43
N LEU A 85 8.62 7.30 8.75
CA LEU A 85 8.01 7.21 7.42
C LEU A 85 6.52 7.51 7.46
N PHE A 86 5.81 7.06 8.49
CA PHE A 86 4.41 7.43 8.72
C PHE A 86 4.27 8.95 8.89
N GLY A 87 5.13 9.57 9.71
CA GLY A 87 5.15 11.02 9.88
C GLY A 87 5.44 11.76 8.58
N PHE A 88 6.41 11.28 7.79
CA PHE A 88 6.71 11.82 6.46
C PHE A 88 5.50 11.75 5.52
N ARG A 89 4.77 10.62 5.52
CA ARG A 89 3.54 10.45 4.73
C ARG A 89 2.42 11.37 5.19
N MET A 90 2.25 11.57 6.50
CA MET A 90 1.26 12.50 7.06
C MET A 90 1.56 13.95 6.70
N ILE A 91 2.83 14.36 6.67
CA ILE A 91 3.22 15.71 6.22
C ILE A 91 2.83 15.90 4.75
N GLY A 92 3.12 14.92 3.89
CA GLY A 92 2.69 14.94 2.49
C GLY A 92 1.17 15.05 2.34
N PHE A 93 0.42 14.30 3.16
CA PHE A 93 -1.04 14.33 3.19
C PHE A 93 -1.59 15.71 3.61
N ILE A 94 -1.10 16.28 4.72
CA ILE A 94 -1.50 17.60 5.20
C ILE A 94 -1.16 18.68 4.16
N THR A 95 0.03 18.61 3.58
CA THR A 95 0.46 19.56 2.55
C THR A 95 -0.43 19.48 1.31
N PHE A 96 -0.81 18.26 0.90
CA PHE A 96 -1.79 18.06 -0.17
C PHE A 96 -3.16 18.63 0.18
N GLU A 97 -3.63 18.48 1.41
CA GLU A 97 -4.93 19.01 1.85
C GLU A 97 -4.97 20.54 1.78
N LEU A 98 -3.86 21.20 2.13
CA LEU A 98 -3.75 22.66 2.09
C LEU A 98 -3.62 23.23 0.67
N THR A 99 -3.01 22.48 -0.25
CA THR A 99 -2.65 22.98 -1.59
C THR A 99 -3.52 22.43 -2.71
N GLY A 100 -4.17 21.28 -2.50
CA GLY A 100 -4.90 20.53 -3.52
C GLY A 100 -4.03 19.93 -4.63
N ALA A 101 -2.71 20.05 -4.55
CA ALA A 101 -1.81 19.72 -5.65
C ALA A 101 -1.43 18.23 -5.66
N ARG A 102 -2.04 17.45 -6.56
CA ARG A 102 -1.76 16.01 -6.74
C ARG A 102 -0.26 15.64 -6.83
N PRO A 103 0.62 16.44 -7.46
CA PRO A 103 2.06 16.14 -7.52
C PRO A 103 2.73 16.02 -6.16
N ILE A 104 2.18 16.62 -5.09
CA ILE A 104 2.73 16.52 -3.74
C ILE A 104 2.59 15.09 -3.21
N LEU A 105 1.51 14.38 -3.54
CA LEU A 105 1.36 12.98 -3.15
C LEU A 105 2.39 12.07 -3.85
N LEU A 106 2.79 12.41 -5.08
CA LEU A 106 3.87 11.74 -5.81
C LEU A 106 5.25 12.09 -5.24
N ALA A 107 5.45 13.31 -4.76
CA ALA A 107 6.69 13.73 -4.08
C ALA A 107 6.83 13.11 -2.67
N PHE A 108 5.71 12.73 -2.05
CA PHE A 108 5.65 12.04 -0.76
C PHE A 108 5.05 10.63 -0.92
N PRO A 109 5.74 9.74 -1.67
CA PRO A 109 5.22 8.41 -1.94
C PRO A 109 5.12 7.61 -0.64
N ASN A 110 4.15 6.70 -0.58
CA ASN A 110 3.95 5.83 0.58
C ASN A 110 5.05 4.75 0.68
N ILE A 111 6.25 5.15 1.10
CA ILE A 111 7.39 4.24 1.38
C ILE A 111 7.14 3.47 2.68
N PHE A 112 6.29 4.01 3.56
CA PHE A 112 5.91 3.39 4.84
C PHE A 112 5.33 1.98 4.64
N GLU A 113 4.42 1.82 3.67
CA GLU A 113 3.80 0.53 3.40
C GLU A 113 4.81 -0.54 2.94
N PHE A 114 5.70 -0.19 2.01
CA PHE A 114 6.78 -1.09 1.56
C PHE A 114 7.73 -1.46 2.69
N TRP A 115 8.10 -0.46 3.51
CA TRP A 115 8.91 -0.71 4.70
C TRP A 115 8.22 -1.64 5.68
N PHE A 116 6.91 -1.43 5.91
CA PHE A 116 6.12 -2.25 6.81
C PHE A 116 6.12 -3.72 6.36
N VAL A 117 5.86 -3.97 5.08
CA VAL A 117 5.84 -5.33 4.51
C VAL A 117 7.22 -5.96 4.57
N PHE A 118 8.28 -5.22 4.26
CA PHE A 118 9.65 -5.70 4.39
C PHE A 118 9.97 -6.14 5.83
N VAL A 119 9.62 -5.31 6.82
CA VAL A 119 9.85 -5.66 8.24
C VAL A 119 8.99 -6.85 8.65
N ALA A 120 7.74 -6.94 8.18
CA ALA A 120 6.87 -8.09 8.42
C ALA A 120 7.48 -9.40 7.87
N ILE A 121 8.02 -9.38 6.64
CA ILE A 121 8.72 -10.50 6.00
C ILE A 121 9.97 -10.87 6.80
N ARG A 122 10.78 -9.88 7.17
CA ARG A 122 11.99 -10.13 7.95
C ARG A 122 11.66 -10.76 9.30
N LEU A 123 10.69 -10.23 10.04
CA LEU A 123 10.34 -10.78 11.36
C LEU A 123 9.81 -12.21 11.27
N HIS A 124 9.17 -12.57 10.17
CA HIS A 124 8.64 -13.92 9.95
C HIS A 124 9.72 -14.92 9.51
N TYR A 125 10.56 -14.57 8.54
CA TYR A 125 11.54 -15.49 7.94
C TYR A 125 12.95 -15.39 8.54
N TRP A 126 13.34 -14.23 9.06
CA TRP A 126 14.69 -13.95 9.58
C TRP A 126 14.65 -13.21 10.94
N PRO A 127 14.09 -13.84 12.00
CA PRO A 127 13.93 -13.20 13.31
C PRO A 127 15.28 -12.81 13.96
N ASN A 128 16.36 -13.55 13.65
CA ASN A 128 17.70 -13.30 14.21
C ASN A 128 18.54 -12.28 13.41
N TYR A 129 18.02 -11.73 12.31
CA TYR A 129 18.79 -10.82 11.48
C TYR A 129 18.82 -9.43 12.11
N GLU A 130 19.91 -8.98 12.71
CA GLU A 130 19.97 -7.63 13.31
C GLU A 130 19.97 -6.51 12.26
N MET A 131 19.10 -5.51 12.44
CA MET A 131 19.05 -4.32 11.59
C MET A 131 19.94 -3.22 12.15
N ASN A 132 21.08 -3.03 11.50
CA ASN A 132 21.98 -1.91 11.79
C ASN A 132 21.65 -0.70 10.90
N ARG A 133 22.07 0.52 11.30
CA ARG A 133 21.71 1.78 10.62
C ARG A 133 22.04 1.76 9.12
N SER A 134 23.18 1.20 8.72
CA SER A 134 23.57 1.08 7.31
C SER A 134 22.71 0.10 6.51
N ARG A 135 22.19 -0.96 7.14
CA ARG A 135 21.31 -1.94 6.49
C ARG A 135 19.91 -1.36 6.29
N VAL A 136 19.42 -0.60 7.27
CA VAL A 136 18.17 0.15 7.19
C VAL A 136 18.17 1.08 5.99
N ILE A 137 19.24 1.87 5.81
CA ILE A 137 19.36 2.78 4.67
C ILE A 137 19.34 2.01 3.35
N LYS A 138 20.06 0.88 3.25
CA LYS A 138 20.03 0.03 2.05
C LYS A 138 18.61 -0.46 1.74
N TRP A 139 17.90 -0.98 2.73
CA TRP A 139 16.54 -1.47 2.54
C TRP A 139 15.53 -0.36 2.25
N LEU A 140 15.71 0.83 2.82
CA LEU A 140 14.91 2.00 2.45
C LEU A 140 15.11 2.39 0.99
N ILE A 141 16.36 2.41 0.50
CA ILE A 141 16.64 2.67 -0.92
C ILE A 141 15.95 1.62 -1.79
N VAL A 142 16.03 0.34 -1.43
CA VAL A 142 15.35 -0.74 -2.14
C VAL A 142 13.83 -0.52 -2.15
N CYS A 143 13.22 -0.23 -1.00
CA CYS A 143 11.78 0.07 -0.91
C CYS A 143 11.38 1.26 -1.78
N THR A 144 12.18 2.33 -1.80
CA THR A 144 11.94 3.50 -2.64
C THR A 144 12.02 3.15 -4.12
N ILE A 145 13.01 2.35 -4.54
CA ILE A 145 13.12 1.90 -5.94
C ILE A 145 11.90 1.06 -6.33
N PHE A 146 11.47 0.12 -5.48
CA PHE A 146 10.27 -0.67 -5.74
C PHE A 146 9.02 0.21 -5.83
N LYS A 147 8.88 1.20 -4.95
CA LYS A 147 7.75 2.13 -4.97
C LYS A 147 7.71 2.98 -6.25
N LEU A 148 8.85 3.54 -6.64
CA LEU A 148 8.97 4.30 -7.88
C LEU A 148 8.72 3.42 -9.11
N GLY A 149 9.18 2.17 -9.09
CA GLY A 149 8.87 1.17 -10.12
C GLY A 149 7.38 0.88 -10.23
N GLN A 150 6.69 0.69 -9.09
CA GLN A 150 5.23 0.53 -9.06
C GLN A 150 4.51 1.76 -9.64
N GLU A 151 4.90 2.96 -9.23
CA GLU A 151 4.33 4.21 -9.75
C GLU A 151 4.60 4.36 -11.26
N TRP A 152 5.79 3.99 -11.73
CA TRP A 152 6.11 4.00 -13.15
C TRP A 152 5.31 2.96 -13.94
N VAL A 153 5.05 1.77 -13.40
CA VAL A 153 4.16 0.79 -14.04
C VAL A 153 2.72 1.32 -14.12
N LEU A 154 2.23 1.93 -13.05
CA LEU A 154 0.87 2.46 -12.97
C LEU A 154 0.64 3.74 -13.80
N HIS A 155 1.64 4.62 -13.92
CA HIS A 155 1.53 5.87 -14.70
C HIS A 155 2.15 5.79 -16.10
N GLY A 156 3.28 5.09 -16.25
CA GLY A 156 3.96 4.88 -17.52
C GLY A 156 3.29 3.80 -18.37
N GLY A 157 2.60 2.84 -17.73
CA GLY A 157 1.82 1.81 -18.39
C GLY A 157 0.33 2.14 -18.45
N ARG A 158 -0.10 3.00 -19.39
CA ARG A 158 -1.48 2.97 -19.94
C ARG A 158 -1.81 1.66 -20.69
N TYR A 159 -1.17 0.55 -20.30
CA TYR A 159 -1.42 -0.81 -20.76
C TYR A 159 -2.27 -1.58 -19.75
N LEU A 160 -2.28 -1.20 -18.47
CA LEU A 160 -3.16 -1.82 -17.46
C LEU A 160 -4.62 -1.35 -17.56
N ASP A 161 -4.88 -0.20 -18.18
CA ASP A 161 -6.25 0.23 -18.51
C ASP A 161 -6.96 -0.75 -19.47
N SER A 162 -6.21 -1.61 -20.18
CA SER A 162 -6.75 -2.68 -21.02
C SER A 162 -6.73 -4.08 -20.38
N PHE A 163 -6.10 -4.28 -19.22
CA PHE A 163 -6.10 -5.58 -18.55
C PHE A 163 -7.28 -5.67 -17.59
N THR A 164 -8.29 -6.45 -17.95
CA THR A 164 -9.38 -6.77 -17.03
C THR A 164 -8.85 -7.67 -15.89
N PHE A 165 -9.39 -7.55 -14.68
CA PHE A 165 -9.03 -8.36 -13.50
C PHE A 165 -8.91 -9.86 -13.83
N PHE A 166 -9.81 -10.36 -14.68
CA PHE A 166 -9.80 -11.73 -15.15
C PHE A 166 -8.59 -12.07 -16.02
N GLU A 167 -8.12 -11.18 -16.90
CA GLU A 167 -6.93 -11.43 -17.73
C GLU A 167 -5.65 -11.46 -16.90
N ALA A 168 -5.53 -10.60 -15.89
CA ALA A 168 -4.39 -10.61 -14.97
C ALA A 168 -4.34 -11.91 -14.14
N VAL A 169 -5.49 -12.33 -13.59
CA VAL A 169 -5.62 -13.60 -12.86
C VAL A 169 -5.35 -14.79 -13.79
N THR A 170 -5.84 -14.76 -15.03
CA THR A 170 -5.61 -15.82 -16.02
C THR A 170 -4.14 -15.85 -16.47
N ALA A 171 -3.47 -14.70 -16.60
CA ALA A 171 -2.05 -14.63 -16.93
C ALA A 171 -1.17 -15.17 -15.80
N ILE A 172 -1.49 -14.85 -14.55
CA ILE A 172 -0.80 -15.40 -13.37
C ILE A 172 -1.06 -16.90 -13.27
N TRP A 173 -2.31 -17.34 -13.46
CA TRP A 173 -2.67 -18.76 -13.48
C TRP A 173 -1.92 -19.52 -14.58
N ASN A 174 -1.87 -18.96 -15.79
CA ASN A 174 -1.14 -19.53 -16.92
C ASN A 174 0.36 -19.59 -16.65
N PHE A 175 0.95 -18.53 -16.08
CA PHE A 175 2.36 -18.50 -15.74
C PHE A 175 2.71 -19.55 -14.66
N VAL A 176 1.87 -19.70 -13.63
CA VAL A 176 2.06 -20.72 -12.58
C VAL A 176 1.88 -22.14 -13.16
N SER A 177 0.88 -22.34 -14.03
CA SER A 177 0.65 -23.63 -14.69
C SER A 177 1.69 -23.99 -15.75
N PHE A 178 2.41 -22.99 -16.29
CA PHE A 178 3.50 -23.22 -17.24
C PHE A 178 4.76 -23.80 -16.56
N TRP A 179 4.92 -23.54 -15.25
CA TRP A 179 6.03 -24.06 -14.45
C TRP A 179 5.69 -25.31 -13.62
N SER A 180 4.45 -25.82 -13.70
CA SER A 180 3.99 -27.08 -13.09
C SER A 180 3.90 -28.20 -14.12
#